data_AF-A0A7Z9A1Y1-F1
#
_entry.id   AF-A0A7Z9A1Y1-F1
#
_cell.length_a   1.000
_cell.length_b   1.000
_cell.length_c   1.000
_cell.angle_alpha   90.00
_cell.angle_beta   90.00
_cell.angle_gamma   90.00
#
_symmetry.space_group_name_H-M   'P 1'
#
loop_
_entity.id
_entity.type
_entity.pdbx_description
1 polymer ?
#
loop_
_entity_poly.entity_id
_entity_poly.type
_entity_poly.pdbx_seq_one_letter_code
_entity_poly.pdbx_strand_id
1 'polypeptide(L)'
;MIEPHSIEYSPSNEDGLAYVYFSYGQHEYFTLARTPEEEPVIYLERNDQSLALESNNVSYTLSGNTVVFTMGEDIQQALQVGPILEVLVNLDDRHLPEFRRALAAIFSVARSPQGAEHPGR
;
A
#
# COMPACT_ATOMS: atom_id res chain seq x y z
N MET A 1 -3.67 13.44 11.44
CA MET A 1 -2.73 13.70 10.33
C MET A 1 -1.27 13.67 10.79
N ILE A 2 -0.44 12.89 10.10
CA ILE A 2 1.01 12.73 10.32
C ILE A 2 1.74 13.18 9.06
N GLU A 3 2.88 13.86 9.20
CA GLU A 3 3.76 14.23 8.09
C GLU A 3 5.02 13.36 8.11
N PRO A 4 5.29 12.56 7.06
CA PRO A 4 6.48 11.73 6.99
C PRO A 4 7.72 12.57 6.65
N HIS A 5 8.88 12.16 7.16
CA HIS A 5 10.18 12.74 6.78
C HIS A 5 10.56 12.45 5.33
N SER A 6 10.22 11.26 4.84
CA SER A 6 10.42 10.88 3.45
C SER A 6 9.32 9.95 2.98
N ILE A 7 9.08 9.98 1.67
CA ILE A 7 8.12 9.11 0.99
C ILE A 7 8.83 8.48 -0.19
N GLU A 8 8.85 7.15 -0.22
CA GLU A 8 9.32 6.37 -1.36
C GLU A 8 8.17 5.56 -1.91
N TYR A 9 8.13 5.38 -3.23
CA TYR A 9 7.04 4.65 -3.88
C TYR A 9 7.47 4.17 -5.25
N SER A 10 6.85 3.06 -5.67
CA SER A 10 6.92 2.59 -7.05
C SER A 10 5.59 1.94 -7.43
N PRO A 11 5.05 2.22 -8.63
CA PRO A 11 3.92 1.46 -9.16
C PRO A 11 4.29 0.04 -9.59
N SER A 12 5.57 -0.20 -9.88
CA SER A 12 6.15 -1.50 -10.23
C SER A 12 7.66 -1.31 -10.31
N ASN A 13 8.42 -1.88 -9.38
CA ASN A 13 9.89 -1.85 -9.44
C ASN A 13 10.43 -2.90 -10.44
N GLU A 14 11.76 -3.11 -10.46
CA GLU A 14 12.41 -4.07 -11.37
C GLU A 14 11.90 -5.52 -11.20
N ASP A 15 11.38 -5.86 -10.02
CA ASP A 15 10.83 -7.17 -9.67
C ASP A 15 9.29 -7.20 -9.77
N GLY A 16 8.65 -6.16 -10.31
CA GLY A 16 7.20 -6.08 -10.42
C GLY A 16 6.48 -5.62 -9.13
N LEU A 17 7.21 -5.36 -8.05
CA LEU A 17 6.65 -4.96 -6.75
C LEU A 17 6.15 -3.51 -6.78
N ALA A 18 4.87 -3.33 -6.48
CA ALA A 18 4.31 -2.03 -6.19
C ALA A 18 4.44 -1.74 -4.69
N TYR A 19 4.86 -0.54 -4.31
CA TYR A 19 4.98 -0.17 -2.89
C TYR A 19 4.80 1.32 -2.64
N VAL A 20 4.42 1.65 -1.40
CA VAL A 20 4.53 2.97 -0.80
C VAL A 20 5.17 2.83 0.59
N TYR A 21 6.15 3.66 0.88
CA TYR A 21 6.93 3.64 2.11
C TYR A 21 6.96 5.06 2.70
N PHE A 22 6.54 5.19 3.96
CA PHE A 22 6.54 6.44 4.71
C PHE A 22 7.53 6.33 5.86
N SER A 23 8.61 7.13 5.86
CA SER A 23 9.54 7.23 6.99
C SER A 23 9.10 8.33 7.94
N TYR A 24 9.07 8.05 9.24
CA TYR A 24 8.82 9.03 10.30
C TYR A 24 10.08 9.35 11.13
N GLY A 25 11.24 8.80 10.74
CA GLY A 25 12.51 8.94 11.46
C GLY A 25 12.68 7.94 12.59
N GLN A 26 13.90 7.85 13.14
CA GLN A 26 14.25 6.97 14.28
C GLN A 26 13.72 5.52 14.16
N HIS A 27 13.82 4.93 12.96
CA HIS A 27 13.36 3.57 12.61
C HIS A 27 11.83 3.37 12.56
N GLU A 28 11.04 4.41 12.81
CA GLU A 28 9.60 4.38 12.61
C GLU A 28 9.27 4.60 11.12
N TYR A 29 8.52 3.66 10.56
CA TYR A 29 7.97 3.77 9.21
C TYR A 29 6.69 2.96 9.10
N PHE A 30 5.95 3.21 8.02
CA PHE A 30 4.84 2.37 7.60
C PHE A 30 4.96 2.12 6.11
N THR A 31 4.76 0.87 5.68
CA THR A 31 4.82 0.50 4.27
C THR A 31 3.67 -0.40 3.89
N LEU A 32 3.21 -0.25 2.64
CA LEU A 32 2.35 -1.23 1.98
C LEU A 32 3.03 -1.64 0.69
N ALA A 33 3.05 -2.94 0.42
CA ALA A 33 3.62 -3.48 -0.81
C ALA A 33 2.78 -4.65 -1.33
N ARG A 34 2.83 -4.86 -2.65
CA ARG A 34 2.20 -6.00 -3.31
C ARG A 34 2.79 -6.19 -4.69
N THR A 35 2.99 -7.44 -5.10
CA THR A 35 3.22 -7.80 -6.50
C THR A 35 1.86 -8.13 -7.14
N PRO A 36 1.21 -7.21 -7.88
CA PRO A 36 -0.22 -7.32 -8.18
C PRO A 36 -0.62 -8.52 -9.05
N GLU A 37 0.33 -9.08 -9.79
CA GLU A 37 0.13 -10.26 -10.66
C GLU A 37 0.44 -11.59 -9.97
N GLU A 38 1.21 -11.58 -8.89
CA GLU A 38 1.69 -12.79 -8.20
C GLU A 38 0.98 -12.99 -6.86
N GLU A 39 0.75 -11.90 -6.13
CA GLU A 39 0.28 -11.95 -4.76
C GLU A 39 -1.19 -11.48 -4.63
N PRO A 40 -2.06 -12.28 -4.01
CA PRO A 40 -3.46 -11.92 -3.82
C PRO A 40 -3.67 -10.94 -2.65
N VAL A 41 -2.65 -10.76 -1.79
CA VAL A 41 -2.72 -10.02 -0.52
C VAL A 41 -1.73 -8.85 -0.50
N ILE A 42 -2.07 -7.81 0.26
CA ILE A 42 -1.17 -6.68 0.51
C ILE A 42 -0.30 -7.01 1.72
N TYR A 43 1.01 -6.83 1.57
CA TYR A 43 1.97 -6.83 2.67
C TYR A 43 1.94 -5.47 3.37
N LEU A 44 1.83 -5.47 4.70
CA LEU A 44 1.91 -4.27 5.52
C LEU A 44 2.95 -4.46 6.62
N GLU A 45 3.74 -3.42 6.87
CA GLU A 45 4.80 -3.46 7.87
C GLU A 45 5.02 -2.10 8.55
N ARG A 46 5.46 -2.16 9.81
CA ARG A 46 5.77 -1.01 10.65
C ARG A 46 6.94 -1.29 11.60
N ASN A 47 7.72 -0.25 11.91
CA ASN A 47 8.77 -0.24 12.95
C ASN A 47 9.85 -1.32 12.78
N ASP A 48 10.79 -1.11 11.86
CA ASP A 48 11.98 -1.95 11.65
C ASP A 48 11.67 -3.46 11.50
N GLN A 49 10.66 -3.78 10.69
CA GLN A 49 10.19 -5.14 10.41
C GLN A 49 9.70 -5.93 11.63
N SER A 50 9.63 -5.31 12.82
CA SER A 50 9.18 -5.98 14.04
C SER A 50 7.69 -6.30 14.02
N LEU A 51 6.91 -5.56 13.22
CA LEU A 51 5.47 -5.75 13.05
C LEU A 51 5.14 -5.82 11.56
N ALA A 52 4.71 -7.00 11.09
CA ALA A 52 4.30 -7.23 9.72
C ALA A 52 3.12 -8.20 9.63
N LEU A 53 2.28 -8.03 8.61
CA LEU A 53 1.28 -9.02 8.20
C LEU A 53 0.91 -8.89 6.72
N GLU A 54 0.26 -9.93 6.21
CA GLU A 54 -0.44 -9.89 4.93
C GLU A 54 -1.94 -9.78 5.16
N SER A 55 -2.58 -8.75 4.60
CA SER A 55 -4.03 -8.55 4.72
C SER A 55 -4.58 -7.62 3.66
N ASN A 56 -5.77 -7.93 3.16
CA ASN A 56 -6.55 -7.04 2.29
C ASN A 56 -7.56 -6.20 3.09
N ASN A 57 -7.57 -6.29 4.42
CA ASN A 57 -8.50 -5.55 5.27
C ASN A 57 -8.06 -4.10 5.49
N VAL A 58 -7.58 -3.45 4.44
CA VAL A 58 -7.19 -2.05 4.42
C VAL A 58 -7.82 -1.40 3.20
N SER A 59 -8.25 -0.16 3.34
CA SER A 59 -8.70 0.67 2.23
C SER A 59 -8.05 2.04 2.32
N TYR A 60 -8.03 2.78 1.22
CA TYR A 60 -7.52 4.14 1.21
C TYR A 60 -8.44 5.10 0.48
N THR A 61 -8.39 6.37 0.89
CA THR A 61 -8.86 7.49 0.08
C THR A 61 -7.73 8.49 -0.09
N LEU A 62 -7.61 9.10 -1.28
CA LEU A 62 -6.63 10.14 -1.55
C LEU A 62 -7.37 11.41 -1.99
N SER A 63 -7.28 12.45 -1.16
CA SER A 63 -7.90 13.75 -1.41
C SER A 63 -6.84 14.85 -1.35
N GLY A 64 -6.60 15.52 -2.47
CA GLY A 64 -5.50 16.49 -2.60
C GLY A 64 -4.15 15.81 -2.27
N ASN A 65 -3.52 16.31 -1.21
CA ASN A 65 -2.22 15.87 -0.70
C ASN A 65 -2.35 15.04 0.59
N THR A 66 -3.51 14.46 0.87
CA THR A 66 -3.71 13.62 2.07
C THR A 66 -4.20 12.25 1.64
N VAL A 67 -3.47 11.22 2.06
CA VAL A 67 -3.94 9.83 1.99
C VAL A 67 -4.46 9.41 3.36
N VAL A 68 -5.64 8.80 3.38
CA VAL A 68 -6.27 8.27 4.58
C VAL A 68 -6.41 6.77 4.40
N PHE A 69 -5.73 5.99 5.23
CA PHE A 69 -5.89 4.55 5.31
C PHE A 69 -6.89 4.21 6.41
N THR A 70 -7.85 3.34 6.10
CA THR A 70 -8.77 2.74 7.08
C THR A 70 -8.36 1.30 7.28
N MET A 71 -7.98 0.96 8.52
CA MET A 71 -7.40 -0.33 8.90
C MET A 71 -8.44 -1.25 9.51
N GLY A 72 -8.45 -2.50 9.08
CA GLY A 72 -9.18 -3.60 9.70
C GLY A 72 -8.64 -3.97 11.07
N GLU A 73 -9.44 -4.68 11.86
CA GLU A 73 -9.08 -5.04 13.24
C GLU A 73 -7.83 -5.92 13.32
N ASP A 74 -7.62 -6.81 12.36
CA ASP A 74 -6.42 -7.66 12.24
C ASP A 74 -5.15 -6.82 12.07
N ILE A 75 -5.20 -5.82 11.19
CA ILE A 75 -4.08 -4.90 10.94
C ILE A 75 -3.83 -4.01 12.17
N GLN A 76 -4.89 -3.50 12.80
CA GLN A 76 -4.79 -2.69 14.02
C GLN A 76 -4.06 -3.44 15.14
N GLN A 77 -4.44 -4.71 15.35
CA GLN A 77 -3.83 -5.56 16.38
C GLN A 77 -2.38 -5.91 16.04
N ALA A 78 -2.11 -6.35 14.81
CA ALA A 78 -0.78 -6.81 14.38
C ALA A 78 0.24 -5.65 14.31
N LEU A 79 -0.15 -4.49 13.79
CA LEU A 79 0.75 -3.33 13.61
C LEU A 79 0.66 -2.30 14.74
N GLN A 80 -0.19 -2.54 15.74
CA GLN A 80 -0.43 -1.64 16.87
C GLN A 80 -0.77 -0.20 16.42
N VAL A 81 -1.63 -0.10 15.40
CA VAL A 81 -2.09 1.16 14.80
C VAL A 81 -3.56 1.42 15.13
N GLY A 82 -3.97 2.68 15.04
CA GLY A 82 -5.38 3.05 15.12
C GLY A 82 -6.18 2.62 13.88
N PRO A 83 -7.52 2.71 13.94
CA PRO A 83 -8.40 2.37 12.82
C PRO A 83 -8.24 3.30 11.60
N ILE A 84 -7.66 4.48 11.80
CA ILE A 84 -7.44 5.47 10.76
C ILE A 84 -6.00 5.96 10.85
N LEU A 85 -5.30 5.94 9.71
CA LEU A 85 -3.99 6.55 9.53
C LEU A 85 -4.09 7.62 8.43
N GLU A 86 -3.96 8.87 8.83
CA GLU A 86 -3.97 10.03 7.92
C GLU A 86 -2.54 10.52 7.70
N VAL A 87 -2.07 10.50 6.45
CA VAL A 87 -0.71 10.92 6.07
C VAL A 87 -0.77 12.09 5.10
N LEU A 88 -0.03 13.15 5.43
CA LEU A 88 0.20 14.28 4.52
C LEU A 88 1.28 13.88 3.50
N VAL A 89 0.88 13.69 2.25
CA VAL A 89 1.75 13.42 1.09
C VAL A 89 2.04 14.72 0.35
N ASN A 90 2.96 15.52 0.91
CA ASN A 90 3.39 16.80 0.35
C ASN A 90 4.35 16.62 -0.86
N LEU A 91 3.83 15.98 -1.91
CA LEU A 91 4.54 15.71 -3.16
C LEU A 91 4.24 16.80 -4.19
N ASP A 92 5.22 17.12 -5.05
CA ASP A 92 5.01 18.05 -6.16
C ASP A 92 4.13 17.43 -7.27
N ASP A 93 3.72 18.26 -8.24
CA ASP A 93 2.86 17.85 -9.36
C ASP A 93 3.46 16.75 -10.25
N ARG A 94 4.77 16.52 -10.18
CA ARG A 94 5.45 15.45 -10.94
C ARG A 94 5.38 14.13 -10.17
N HIS A 95 5.47 14.19 -8.86
CA HIS A 95 5.54 13.04 -7.97
C HIS A 95 4.16 12.50 -7.55
N LEU A 96 3.17 13.37 -7.36
CA LEU A 96 1.82 12.97 -6.95
C LEU A 96 1.12 11.99 -7.93
N PRO A 97 1.23 12.15 -9.27
CA PRO A 97 0.66 11.18 -10.22
C PRO A 97 1.31 9.79 -10.19
N GLU A 98 2.61 9.70 -9.89
CA GLU A 98 3.31 8.40 -9.74
C GLU A 98 2.93 7.72 -8.42
N PHE A 99 2.85 8.48 -7.33
CA PHE A 99 2.35 7.99 -6.04
C PHE A 99 0.91 7.45 -6.14
N ARG A 100 0.04 8.14 -6.89
CA ARG A 100 -1.32 7.67 -7.22
C ARG A 100 -1.31 6.32 -7.93
N ARG A 101 -0.39 6.13 -8.88
CA ARG A 101 -0.22 4.85 -9.59
C ARG A 101 0.28 3.75 -8.66
N ALA A 102 1.17 4.07 -7.73
CA ALA A 102 1.62 3.12 -6.72
C ALA A 102 0.48 2.61 -5.83
N LEU A 103 -0.33 3.51 -5.28
CA LEU A 103 -1.52 3.14 -4.53
C LEU A 103 -2.51 2.35 -5.40
N ALA A 104 -2.75 2.76 -6.65
CA ALA A 104 -3.65 2.03 -7.54
C ALA A 104 -3.15 0.61 -7.83
N ALA A 105 -1.85 0.41 -8.00
CA ALA A 105 -1.25 -0.90 -8.25
C ALA A 105 -1.38 -1.84 -7.04
N ILE A 106 -1.03 -1.37 -5.83
CA ILE A 106 -1.12 -2.14 -4.58
C ILE A 106 -2.55 -2.63 -4.33
N PHE A 107 -3.54 -1.76 -4.54
CA PHE A 107 -4.95 -2.04 -4.28
C PHE A 107 -5.71 -2.57 -5.49
N SER A 108 -5.03 -2.79 -6.63
CA SER A 108 -5.67 -3.40 -7.79
C SER A 108 -6.04 -4.85 -7.46
N VAL A 109 -7.23 -5.27 -7.86
CA VAL A 109 -7.62 -6.67 -7.70
C VAL A 109 -6.84 -7.47 -8.74
N ALA A 110 -6.03 -8.45 -8.31
CA ALA A 110 -5.47 -9.44 -9.22
C ALA A 110 -6.62 -10.03 -10.03
N ARG A 111 -6.63 -9.78 -11.35
CA ARG A 111 -7.62 -10.42 -12.22
C ARG A 111 -7.36 -11.92 -12.10
N SER A 112 -8.28 -12.65 -11.48
CA SER A 112 -8.29 -14.10 -11.66
C SER A 112 -8.34 -14.36 -13.16
N PRO A 113 -7.49 -15.26 -13.72
CA PRO A 113 -7.70 -15.75 -15.06
C PRO A 113 -8.97 -16.62 -15.05
N GLN A 114 -10.15 -16.00 -15.05
CA GLN A 114 -11.39 -16.67 -15.39
C GLN A 114 -11.59 -16.49 -16.90
N GLY A 115 -11.53 -17.61 -17.63
CA GLY A 115 -11.98 -17.65 -19.02
C GLY A 115 -11.00 -18.24 -20.03
N ALA A 116 -10.24 -19.30 -19.70
CA ALA A 116 -9.94 -20.29 -20.73
C ALA A 116 -11.18 -21.20 -20.87
N GLU A 117 -12.26 -20.66 -21.44
CA GLU A 117 -13.29 -21.50 -22.01
C GLU A 117 -12.63 -22.28 -23.15
N HIS A 118 -12.35 -23.56 -22.91
CA HIS A 118 -12.10 -24.50 -23.98
C HIS A 118 -13.41 -24.70 -24.76
N PRO A 119 -13.51 -24.34 -26.05
CA PRO A 119 -14.58 -24.85 -26.88
C PRO A 119 -14.16 -26.24 -27.36
N GLY A 120 -14.81 -27.28 -26.86
CA GLY A 120 -14.69 -28.65 -27.36
C GLY A 120 -14.80 -29.66 -26.21
N ARG A 121 -15.71 -30.63 -26.22
CA ARG A 121 -16.41 -31.33 -27.31
C ARG A 121 -17.75 -31.83 -26.83
#